data_AF-A0A926BQL3-F1
#
_entry.id   AF-A0A926BQL3-F1
#
_cell.length_a   1.000
_cell.length_b   1.000
_cell.length_c   1.000
_cell.angle_alpha   90.00
_cell.angle_beta   90.00
_cell.angle_gamma   90.00
#
_symmetry.space_group_name_H-M   'P 1'
#
loop_
_entity.id
_entity.type
_entity.pdbx_description
1 polymer ?
#
loop_
_entity_poly.entity_id
_entity_poly.type
_entity_poly.pdbx_seq_one_letter_code
_entity_poly.pdbx_strand_id
1 'polypeptide(L)'
;MKISLKMSVRRRIFYGATLAFVAALLLLPATGWLARLQLMPWTFAPIVTQLNGSGENAEPLNSRDFDIRYGAALSSSGEESVRRLEALNRDTPNNPQVIAALLRMLSMESIPSRPEEALLESPSRQKERKPETRPYKPMRNAARIVAFAEQGETLEPDNGYFPTMAALGYFAQKKDDQAVAAWVRAGAAPRWDDDSFRETNAKWKLLQARHGGEVGAIARMSSMAAILFPHYAGIRSSARMASVKAMQAELAGDAESGFQIRRASRQIGDAMQNQRSSFIGGLVGSAVAGIARTRAGGAEWTDDPYFSTDKDRSKRWIEERQNKYAAYLRSVGHPEEATAFLATMERTAALKKIWKTGSPQSYFGYGDKMIQLTLGWAGNILLLAGILFALGFAGVFALIYKFSLRLQRNEPLQKSARWGVWMGLLTPVFVLAAVANAESTLLTPGDTPIVIIGVGILTLVITPLVLRLTAREVGHGTCVMLATIASFGVIGGLAVTVGVLFGGFTSSLGSLQGMSGGDPDGYEHSGTAQPLWLTLVPVIFGTMMACLPLLMLALFALFSRMLKIPVAAGVTRGTRSIAVPLACLLLLTWGASLFNTLRHENAAIAEMKRIAEIGELRTIAEVSGQPYPP
;
A
#
# COMPACT_ATOMS: atom_id res chain seq x y z
N MET A 1 -35.47 -41.57 -30.12
CA MET A 1 -36.05 -41.32 -28.79
C MET A 1 -35.67 -39.91 -28.33
N LYS A 2 -36.54 -38.90 -28.51
CA LYS A 2 -36.29 -37.53 -28.04
C LYS A 2 -36.46 -37.50 -26.52
N ILE A 3 -35.39 -37.70 -25.77
CA ILE A 3 -35.40 -37.44 -24.32
C ILE A 3 -35.44 -35.92 -24.15
N SER A 4 -36.65 -35.37 -24.10
CA SER A 4 -36.88 -34.01 -23.64
C SER A 4 -36.48 -33.96 -22.18
N LEU A 5 -35.26 -33.52 -21.90
CA LEU A 5 -34.78 -33.17 -20.56
C LEU A 5 -35.60 -31.97 -20.05
N LYS A 6 -36.84 -32.22 -19.60
CA LYS A 6 -37.59 -31.24 -18.82
C LYS A 6 -36.80 -31.03 -17.53
N MET A 7 -36.18 -29.86 -17.38
CA MET A 7 -35.61 -29.46 -16.09
C MET A 7 -36.68 -29.61 -15.01
N SER A 8 -36.33 -30.30 -13.92
CA SER A 8 -37.22 -30.42 -12.77
C SER A 8 -37.57 -29.03 -12.25
N VAL A 9 -38.80 -28.88 -11.75
CA VAL A 9 -39.30 -27.61 -11.21
C VAL A 9 -38.34 -27.07 -10.13
N ARG A 10 -37.81 -27.96 -9.27
CA ARG A 10 -36.82 -27.61 -8.24
C ARG A 10 -35.56 -26.95 -8.80
N ARG A 11 -35.01 -27.45 -9.92
CA ARG A 11 -33.82 -26.84 -10.56
C ARG A 11 -34.12 -25.47 -11.16
N ARG A 12 -35.31 -25.29 -11.77
CA ARG A 12 -35.74 -23.98 -12.30
C ARG A 12 -35.86 -22.95 -11.20
N ILE A 13 -36.48 -23.31 -10.08
CA ILE A 13 -36.63 -22.43 -8.92
C ILE A 13 -35.26 -22.05 -8.36
N PHE A 14 -34.36 -23.03 -8.15
CA PHE A 14 -33.03 -22.76 -7.61
C PHE A 14 -32.22 -21.82 -8.50
N TYR A 15 -32.15 -22.08 -9.81
CA TYR A 15 -31.39 -21.22 -10.73
C TYR A 15 -32.02 -19.83 -10.89
N GLY A 16 -33.36 -19.75 -10.91
CA GLY A 16 -34.07 -18.48 -10.93
C GLY A 16 -33.78 -17.64 -9.69
N ALA A 17 -33.79 -18.26 -8.51
CA ALA A 17 -33.45 -17.60 -7.25
C ALA A 17 -32.00 -17.11 -7.22
N THR A 18 -31.04 -17.94 -7.67
CA THR A 18 -29.63 -17.53 -7.77
C THR A 18 -29.45 -16.35 -8.72
N LEU A 19 -30.09 -16.36 -9.89
CA LEU A 19 -29.96 -15.29 -10.87
C LEU A 19 -30.60 -13.99 -10.37
N ALA A 20 -31.77 -14.08 -9.72
CA ALA A 20 -32.43 -12.94 -9.08
C ALA A 20 -31.56 -12.34 -7.97
N PHE A 21 -30.93 -13.17 -7.15
CA PHE A 21 -30.02 -12.75 -6.09
C PHE A 21 -28.79 -12.00 -6.64
N VAL A 22 -28.18 -12.51 -7.71
CA VAL A 22 -27.01 -11.88 -8.35
C VAL A 22 -27.40 -10.57 -9.03
N ALA A 23 -28.54 -10.54 -9.72
CA ALA A 23 -29.08 -9.32 -10.29
C ALA A 23 -29.33 -8.27 -9.20
N ALA A 24 -29.88 -8.67 -8.05
CA ALA A 24 -30.05 -7.78 -6.91
C ALA A 24 -28.70 -7.25 -6.40
N LEU A 25 -27.69 -8.11 -6.23
CA LEU A 25 -26.35 -7.68 -5.80
C LEU A 25 -25.71 -6.66 -6.75
N LEU A 26 -25.91 -6.80 -8.06
CA LEU A 26 -25.34 -5.92 -9.08
C LEU A 26 -26.10 -4.60 -9.22
N LEU A 27 -27.42 -4.62 -9.07
CA LEU A 27 -28.29 -3.47 -9.31
C LEU A 27 -28.49 -2.61 -8.07
N LEU A 28 -28.37 -3.18 -6.86
CA LEU A 28 -28.52 -2.40 -5.63
C LEU A 28 -27.36 -1.42 -5.46
N PRO A 29 -27.60 -0.12 -5.23
CA PRO A 29 -26.53 0.87 -5.08
C PRO A 29 -25.52 0.52 -3.98
N ALA A 30 -26.00 -0.06 -2.87
CA ALA A 30 -25.18 -0.40 -1.71
C ALA A 30 -24.15 -1.51 -2.00
N THR A 31 -24.50 -2.52 -2.78
CA THR A 31 -23.64 -3.69 -3.06
C THR A 31 -23.02 -3.67 -4.46
N GLY A 32 -23.70 -3.01 -5.40
CA GLY A 32 -23.42 -3.09 -6.82
C GLY A 32 -22.12 -2.44 -7.23
N TRP A 33 -21.65 -1.41 -6.51
CA TRP A 33 -20.34 -0.81 -6.80
C TRP A 33 -19.20 -1.80 -6.52
N LEU A 34 -19.25 -2.49 -5.37
CA LEU A 34 -18.23 -3.48 -4.98
C LEU A 34 -18.26 -4.70 -5.91
N ALA A 35 -19.47 -5.22 -6.19
CA ALA A 35 -19.64 -6.33 -7.12
C ALA A 35 -19.14 -5.99 -8.53
N ARG A 36 -19.44 -4.79 -9.04
CA ARG A 36 -18.94 -4.31 -10.34
C ARG A 36 -17.42 -4.16 -10.35
N LEU A 37 -16.82 -3.65 -9.28
CA LEU A 37 -15.36 -3.55 -9.16
C LEU A 37 -14.69 -4.93 -9.24
N GLN A 38 -15.25 -5.95 -8.56
CA GLN A 38 -14.72 -7.32 -8.60
C GLN A 38 -14.94 -8.02 -9.96
N LEU A 39 -16.03 -7.70 -10.66
CA LEU A 39 -16.36 -8.29 -11.96
C LEU A 39 -15.67 -7.62 -13.15
N MET A 40 -14.98 -6.49 -12.95
CA MET A 40 -14.13 -5.92 -13.98
C MET A 40 -12.70 -6.46 -13.82
N PRO A 41 -12.31 -7.54 -14.54
CA PRO A 41 -10.97 -8.14 -14.42
C PRO A 41 -9.83 -7.17 -14.78
N TRP A 42 -10.16 -6.03 -15.39
CA TRP A 42 -9.23 -4.98 -15.78
C TRP A 42 -9.15 -3.81 -14.80
N THR A 43 -9.71 -3.84 -13.57
CA THR A 43 -9.64 -2.67 -12.65
C THR A 43 -8.49 -2.74 -11.64
N PHE A 44 -7.97 -3.93 -11.30
CA PHE A 44 -6.82 -4.01 -10.39
C PHE A 44 -5.50 -3.55 -11.02
N ALA A 45 -5.27 -3.86 -12.31
CA ALA A 45 -4.11 -3.35 -13.02
C ALA A 45 -4.10 -1.81 -13.09
N PRO A 46 -5.23 -1.12 -13.39
CA PRO A 46 -5.41 0.31 -13.23
C PRO A 46 -5.29 0.81 -11.81
N ILE A 47 -5.71 0.10 -10.76
CA ILE A 47 -5.49 0.63 -9.40
C ILE A 47 -3.99 0.83 -9.18
N VAL A 48 -3.14 -0.16 -9.48
CA VAL A 48 -1.68 -0.02 -9.36
C VAL A 48 -1.10 0.98 -10.38
N THR A 49 -1.52 0.95 -11.65
CA THR A 49 -0.99 1.86 -12.70
C THR A 49 -1.51 3.30 -12.63
N GLN A 50 -2.73 3.52 -12.11
CA GLN A 50 -3.34 4.84 -11.86
C GLN A 50 -2.87 5.43 -10.53
N LEU A 51 -2.59 4.61 -9.50
CA LEU A 51 -1.86 5.07 -8.31
C LEU A 51 -0.44 5.52 -8.67
N ASN A 52 0.18 4.87 -9.66
CA ASN A 52 1.49 5.27 -10.20
C ASN A 52 1.43 6.47 -11.16
N GLY A 53 0.29 7.16 -11.30
CA GLY A 53 0.19 8.45 -12.01
C GLY A 53 0.46 8.40 -13.52
N SER A 54 0.62 7.21 -14.11
CA SER A 54 1.09 7.04 -15.50
C SER A 54 0.01 7.14 -16.57
N GLY A 55 -1.27 7.26 -16.19
CA GLY A 55 -2.38 7.38 -17.14
C GLY A 55 -2.56 8.81 -17.63
N GLU A 56 -2.11 9.09 -18.85
CA GLU A 56 -2.26 10.33 -19.65
C GLU A 56 -3.69 10.86 -19.88
N ASN A 57 -4.72 10.29 -19.25
CA ASN A 57 -6.09 10.75 -19.45
C ASN A 57 -6.31 12.09 -18.73
N ALA A 58 -6.10 13.17 -19.49
CA ALA A 58 -6.12 14.57 -19.12
C ALA A 58 -7.49 15.13 -18.65
N GLU A 59 -8.54 14.31 -18.57
CA GLU A 59 -9.92 14.81 -18.45
C GLU A 59 -10.31 15.49 -17.12
N PRO A 60 -9.75 15.21 -15.92
CA PRO A 60 -10.22 15.90 -14.71
C PRO A 60 -9.71 17.34 -14.57
N LEU A 61 -8.77 17.80 -15.41
CA LEU A 61 -8.21 19.17 -15.30
C LEU A 61 -9.21 20.27 -15.65
N ASN A 62 -10.26 19.94 -16.41
CA ASN A 62 -11.35 20.87 -16.75
C ASN A 62 -12.44 20.94 -15.67
N SER A 63 -12.30 20.22 -14.55
CA SER A 63 -13.24 20.34 -13.43
C SER A 63 -13.19 21.74 -12.83
N ARG A 64 -14.36 22.31 -12.51
CA ARG A 64 -14.45 23.56 -11.72
C ARG A 64 -14.21 23.33 -10.23
N ASP A 65 -14.22 22.07 -9.77
CA ASP A 65 -13.99 21.71 -8.38
C ASP A 65 -12.50 21.79 -8.04
N PHE A 66 -12.16 22.65 -7.09
CA PHE A 66 -10.79 22.86 -6.61
C PHE A 66 -10.15 21.54 -6.13
N ASP A 67 -10.86 20.71 -5.36
CA ASP A 67 -10.28 19.51 -4.76
C ASP A 67 -9.96 18.45 -5.81
N ILE A 68 -10.76 18.38 -6.89
CA ILE A 68 -10.47 17.49 -8.02
C ILE A 68 -9.20 17.96 -8.75
N ARG A 69 -9.07 19.26 -9.02
CA ARG A 69 -7.88 19.84 -9.65
C ARG A 69 -6.64 19.67 -8.78
N TYR A 70 -6.78 19.90 -7.47
CA TYR A 70 -5.71 19.73 -6.50
C TYR A 70 -5.25 18.28 -6.39
N GLY A 71 -6.19 17.33 -6.25
CA GLY A 71 -5.90 15.90 -6.28
C GLY A 71 -5.24 15.47 -7.59
N ALA A 72 -5.63 16.06 -8.72
CA ALA A 72 -5.04 15.76 -10.04
C ALA A 72 -3.62 16.28 -10.19
N ALA A 73 -3.30 17.45 -9.61
CA ALA A 73 -1.93 17.94 -9.53
C ALA A 73 -1.06 16.99 -8.71
N LEU A 74 -1.54 16.58 -7.53
CA LEU A 74 -0.84 15.69 -6.58
C LEU A 74 -0.66 14.24 -7.06
N SER A 75 -1.44 13.81 -8.06
CA SER A 75 -1.35 12.45 -8.62
C SER A 75 -0.25 12.30 -9.66
N SER A 76 0.40 13.41 -10.06
CA SER A 76 1.61 13.38 -10.90
C SER A 76 2.88 13.31 -10.04
N SER A 77 4.00 12.92 -10.63
CA SER A 77 5.27 12.72 -9.92
C SER A 77 6.30 13.81 -10.26
N GLY A 78 7.19 14.08 -9.29
CA GLY A 78 8.35 14.96 -9.48
C GLY A 78 8.01 16.36 -10.01
N GLU A 79 8.75 16.81 -11.02
CA GLU A 79 8.64 18.14 -11.62
C GLU A 79 7.28 18.41 -12.30
N GLU A 80 6.57 17.37 -12.77
CA GLU A 80 5.22 17.55 -13.32
C GLU A 80 4.23 17.98 -12.23
N SER A 81 4.34 17.39 -11.04
CA SER A 81 3.51 17.77 -9.89
C SER A 81 3.77 19.19 -9.45
N VAL A 82 5.05 19.57 -9.37
CA VAL A 82 5.45 20.95 -9.07
C VAL A 82 4.86 21.92 -10.10
N ARG A 83 5.01 21.65 -11.40
CA ARG A 83 4.45 22.51 -12.46
C ARG A 83 2.93 22.65 -12.37
N ARG A 84 2.21 21.55 -12.10
CA ARG A 84 0.74 21.56 -11.95
C ARG A 84 0.29 22.31 -10.70
N LEU A 85 0.97 22.14 -9.58
CA LEU A 85 0.68 22.85 -8.34
C LEU A 85 0.99 24.35 -8.48
N GLU A 86 2.05 24.75 -9.20
CA GLU A 86 2.31 26.16 -9.48
C GLU A 86 1.25 26.78 -10.39
N ALA A 87 0.77 26.03 -11.40
CA ALA A 87 -0.35 26.47 -12.21
C ALA A 87 -1.62 26.65 -11.37
N LEU A 88 -1.92 25.69 -10.48
CA LEU A 88 -3.03 25.79 -9.56
C LEU A 88 -2.88 26.98 -8.60
N ASN A 89 -1.69 27.25 -8.08
CA ASN A 89 -1.41 28.39 -7.21
C ASN A 89 -1.61 29.74 -7.94
N ARG A 90 -1.32 29.81 -9.24
CA ARG A 90 -1.62 31.01 -10.05
C ARG A 90 -3.12 31.23 -10.23
N ASP A 91 -3.88 30.15 -10.41
CA ASP A 91 -5.33 30.21 -10.62
C ASP A 91 -6.11 30.42 -9.32
N THR A 92 -5.57 29.94 -8.20
CA THR A 92 -6.11 30.12 -6.85
C THR A 92 -5.04 30.72 -5.95
N PRO A 93 -4.67 32.01 -6.18
CA PRO A 93 -3.68 32.66 -5.35
C PRO A 93 -4.16 32.68 -3.89
N ASN A 94 -3.21 32.70 -2.96
CA ASN A 94 -3.48 32.76 -1.52
C ASN A 94 -4.13 31.50 -0.94
N ASN A 95 -3.92 30.34 -1.57
CA ASN A 95 -4.36 29.06 -1.00
C ASN A 95 -3.19 28.38 -0.24
N PRO A 96 -3.20 28.37 1.11
CA PRO A 96 -2.11 27.79 1.90
C PRO A 96 -1.92 26.29 1.65
N GLN A 97 -2.97 25.57 1.28
CA GLN A 97 -2.91 24.13 1.00
C GLN A 97 -2.02 23.84 -0.21
N VAL A 98 -2.19 24.63 -1.29
CA VAL A 98 -1.39 24.49 -2.51
C VAL A 98 0.07 24.84 -2.23
N ILE A 99 0.31 25.87 -1.43
CA ILE A 99 1.66 26.28 -1.01
C ILE A 99 2.32 25.18 -0.16
N ALA A 100 1.62 24.60 0.80
CA ALA A 100 2.14 23.51 1.62
C ALA A 100 2.48 22.26 0.78
N ALA A 101 1.63 21.91 -0.19
CA ALA A 101 1.93 20.85 -1.17
C ALA A 101 3.17 21.16 -2.02
N LEU A 102 3.31 22.41 -2.51
CA LEU A 102 4.51 22.84 -3.24
C LEU A 102 5.76 22.69 -2.39
N LEU A 103 5.72 23.15 -1.14
CA LEU A 103 6.85 23.03 -0.20
C LEU A 103 7.25 21.57 0.01
N ARG A 104 6.27 20.64 0.13
CA ARG A 104 6.56 19.19 0.18
C ARG A 104 7.25 18.71 -1.10
N MET A 105 6.67 18.96 -2.25
CA MET A 105 7.18 18.44 -3.52
C MET A 105 8.57 19.00 -3.85
N LEU A 106 8.82 20.29 -3.58
CA LEU A 106 10.13 20.92 -3.73
C LEU A 106 11.17 20.34 -2.76
N SER A 107 10.72 19.79 -1.62
CA SER A 107 11.57 19.14 -0.62
C SER A 107 11.92 17.68 -0.91
N MET A 108 11.42 17.11 -2.02
CA MET A 108 11.78 15.75 -2.45
C MET A 108 13.25 15.60 -2.84
N GLU A 109 13.91 16.70 -3.21
CA GLU A 109 15.34 16.65 -3.48
C GLU A 109 16.09 16.25 -2.20
N SER A 110 17.02 15.31 -2.32
CA SER A 110 17.83 14.87 -1.19
C SER A 110 18.53 16.08 -0.57
N ILE A 111 18.25 16.34 0.70
CA ILE A 111 18.91 17.42 1.43
C ILE A 111 20.31 16.94 1.77
N PRO A 112 21.33 17.56 1.17
CA PRO A 112 22.69 17.13 1.45
C PRO A 112 23.00 17.47 2.89
N SER A 113 23.47 16.48 3.63
CA SER A 113 24.00 16.70 4.97
C SER A 113 25.13 17.72 4.87
N ARG A 114 25.01 18.80 5.64
CA ARG A 114 26.05 19.82 5.73
C ARG A 114 27.23 19.25 6.54
N PRO A 115 28.50 19.48 6.15
CA PRO A 115 29.65 19.02 6.92
C PRO A 115 29.60 19.46 8.40
N GLU A 116 28.99 20.61 8.67
CA GLU A 116 28.78 21.14 10.01
C GLU A 116 27.89 20.24 10.89
N GLU A 117 26.99 19.44 10.31
CA GLU A 117 26.18 18.47 11.06
C GLU A 117 27.05 17.38 11.72
N ALA A 118 28.24 17.11 11.18
CA ALA A 118 29.19 16.18 11.79
C ALA A 118 29.61 16.62 13.20
N LEU A 119 29.51 17.92 13.52
CA LEU A 119 29.73 18.43 14.88
C LEU A 119 28.70 17.91 15.89
N LEU A 120 27.62 17.25 15.45
CA LEU A 120 26.61 16.57 16.27
C LEU A 120 26.68 15.02 16.23
N GLU A 121 27.63 14.45 15.48
CA GLU A 121 27.89 13.00 15.40
C GLU A 121 29.15 12.56 16.18
N SER A 122 29.06 11.45 16.92
CA SER A 122 30.21 10.89 17.64
C SER A 122 31.34 10.52 16.68
N PRO A 123 32.62 10.56 17.13
CA PRO A 123 33.75 10.14 16.30
C PRO A 123 33.61 8.71 15.79
N SER A 124 32.99 7.82 16.58
CA SER A 124 32.65 6.45 16.17
C SER A 124 31.69 6.43 14.97
N ARG A 125 30.59 7.20 15.02
CA ARG A 125 29.66 7.32 13.89
C ARG A 125 30.30 7.96 12.66
N GLN A 126 31.15 8.98 12.84
CA GLN A 126 31.86 9.60 11.73
C GLN A 126 32.78 8.62 11.00
N LYS A 127 33.42 7.69 11.73
CA LYS A 127 34.26 6.62 11.14
C LYS A 127 33.43 5.58 10.39
N GLU A 128 32.27 5.21 10.90
CA GLU A 128 31.36 4.27 10.25
C GLU A 128 30.72 4.85 8.98
N ARG A 129 30.49 6.16 8.99
CA ARG A 129 30.02 6.89 7.82
C ARG A 129 31.13 6.83 6.77
N LYS A 130 30.95 5.99 5.75
CA LYS A 130 31.81 6.03 4.56
C LYS A 130 31.86 7.49 4.12
N PRO A 131 33.05 8.11 3.97
CA PRO A 131 33.14 9.49 3.57
C PRO A 131 32.31 9.63 2.31
N GLU A 132 31.22 10.39 2.40
CA GLU A 132 30.40 10.67 1.23
C GLU A 132 31.30 11.47 0.29
N THR A 133 31.91 10.78 -0.67
CA THR A 133 32.74 11.39 -1.72
C THR A 133 31.92 12.29 -2.64
N ARG A 134 30.61 12.41 -2.40
CA ARG A 134 29.72 13.27 -3.15
C ARG A 134 29.88 14.70 -2.61
N PRO A 135 30.40 15.64 -3.41
CA PRO A 135 30.48 17.04 -2.99
C PRO A 135 29.09 17.53 -2.61
N TYR A 136 29.02 18.39 -1.59
CA TYR A 136 27.79 19.07 -1.19
C TYR A 136 27.18 19.74 -2.44
N LYS A 137 25.98 19.29 -2.83
CA LYS A 137 25.23 19.90 -3.93
C LYS A 137 24.18 20.82 -3.34
N PRO A 138 24.24 22.13 -3.56
CA PRO A 138 23.19 23.03 -3.12
C PRO A 138 21.82 22.50 -3.57
N MET A 139 20.84 22.54 -2.68
CA MET A 139 19.48 22.15 -3.01
C MET A 139 18.95 23.10 -4.09
N ARG A 140 18.57 22.55 -5.25
CA ARG A 140 18.27 23.35 -6.45
C ARG A 140 17.06 24.25 -6.21
N ASN A 141 16.10 23.76 -5.43
CA ASN A 141 14.86 24.46 -5.13
C ASN A 141 14.90 25.32 -3.87
N ALA A 142 16.05 25.54 -3.22
CA ALA A 142 16.13 26.24 -1.93
C ALA A 142 15.53 27.66 -1.96
N ALA A 143 15.80 28.44 -3.01
CA ALA A 143 15.24 29.79 -3.15
C ALA A 143 13.72 29.78 -3.36
N ARG A 144 13.20 28.80 -4.12
CA ARG A 144 11.76 28.61 -4.34
C ARG A 144 11.05 28.21 -3.04
N ILE A 145 11.68 27.34 -2.24
CA ILE A 145 11.18 26.95 -0.93
C ILE A 145 11.03 28.18 -0.02
N VAL A 146 12.04 29.05 0.06
CA VAL A 146 11.94 30.29 0.85
C VAL A 146 10.79 31.17 0.38
N ALA A 147 10.71 31.43 -0.93
CA ALA A 147 9.67 32.31 -1.48
C ALA A 147 8.24 31.80 -1.19
N PHE A 148 7.98 30.51 -1.40
CA PHE A 148 6.67 29.92 -1.10
C PHE A 148 6.42 29.82 0.41
N ALA A 149 7.45 29.57 1.22
CA ALA A 149 7.32 29.53 2.67
C ALA A 149 6.95 30.90 3.23
N GLU A 150 7.58 31.98 2.76
CA GLU A 150 7.24 33.35 3.17
C GLU A 150 5.83 33.76 2.70
N GLN A 151 5.43 33.32 1.50
CA GLN A 151 4.05 33.49 1.04
C GLN A 151 3.08 32.78 1.98
N GLY A 152 3.36 31.52 2.36
CA GLY A 152 2.54 30.77 3.31
C GLY A 152 2.50 31.39 4.71
N GLU A 153 3.64 31.86 5.22
CA GLU A 153 3.75 32.57 6.50
C GLU A 153 2.93 33.86 6.50
N THR A 154 2.83 34.55 5.37
CA THR A 154 1.97 35.73 5.22
C THR A 154 0.48 35.39 5.29
N LEU A 155 0.07 34.25 4.74
CA LEU A 155 -1.32 33.81 4.71
C LEU A 155 -1.77 33.20 6.05
N GLU A 156 -0.86 32.50 6.72
CA GLU A 156 -1.09 31.84 7.98
C GLU A 156 0.03 32.19 8.98
N PRO A 157 0.06 33.44 9.50
CA PRO A 157 1.13 33.92 10.38
C PRO A 157 1.20 33.19 11.73
N ASP A 158 0.14 32.46 12.08
CA ASP A 158 0.05 31.67 13.30
C ASP A 158 0.60 30.24 13.15
N ASN A 159 0.97 29.83 11.93
CA ASN A 159 1.34 28.46 11.59
C ASN A 159 2.86 28.29 11.48
N GLY A 160 3.47 27.57 12.44
CA GLY A 160 4.91 27.32 12.50
C GLY A 160 5.48 26.46 11.37
N TYR A 161 4.63 25.82 10.57
CA TYR A 161 5.08 25.00 9.43
C TYR A 161 5.82 25.84 8.39
N PHE A 162 5.26 26.97 7.98
CA PHE A 162 5.83 27.83 6.95
C PHE A 162 7.20 28.42 7.32
N PRO A 163 7.39 29.08 8.49
CA PRO A 163 8.71 29.55 8.89
C PRO A 163 9.72 28.41 9.09
N THR A 164 9.27 27.19 9.43
CA THR A 164 10.16 26.01 9.44
C THR A 164 10.65 25.66 8.04
N MET A 165 9.77 25.69 7.04
CA MET A 165 10.16 25.46 5.64
C MET A 165 11.04 26.60 5.11
N ALA A 166 10.82 27.84 5.55
CA ALA A 166 11.72 28.96 5.25
C ALA A 166 13.12 28.70 5.83
N ALA A 167 13.22 28.27 7.10
CA ALA A 167 14.48 27.92 7.74
C ALA A 167 15.24 26.83 6.97
N LEU A 168 14.53 25.79 6.49
CA LEU A 168 15.11 24.77 5.61
C LEU A 168 15.73 25.40 4.35
N GLY A 169 14.98 26.23 3.64
CA GLY A 169 15.48 26.90 2.43
C GLY A 169 16.65 27.85 2.71
N TYR A 170 16.66 28.53 3.86
CA TYR A 170 17.76 29.40 4.28
C TYR A 170 19.02 28.63 4.67
N PHE A 171 18.92 27.55 5.44
CA PHE A 171 20.06 26.68 5.76
C PHE A 171 20.67 26.05 4.51
N ALA A 172 19.83 25.66 3.53
CA ALA A 172 20.28 25.14 2.25
C ALA A 172 21.01 26.20 1.38
N GLN A 173 20.69 27.48 1.57
CA GLN A 173 21.39 28.62 0.95
C GLN A 173 22.60 29.12 1.76
N LYS A 174 22.92 28.49 2.90
CA LYS A 174 23.94 28.96 3.86
C LYS A 174 23.67 30.38 4.41
N LYS A 175 22.40 30.79 4.44
CA LYS A 175 21.92 32.05 5.05
C LYS A 175 21.55 31.77 6.50
N ASP A 176 22.57 31.44 7.29
CA ASP A 176 22.38 30.80 8.60
C ASP A 176 21.68 31.70 9.62
N ASP A 177 21.91 33.02 9.58
CA ASP A 177 21.26 33.97 10.49
C ASP A 177 19.76 34.09 10.20
N GLN A 178 19.39 34.20 8.92
CA GLN A 178 17.99 34.19 8.49
C GLN A 178 17.32 32.86 8.83
N ALA A 179 18.05 31.74 8.67
CA ALA A 179 17.54 30.42 9.00
C ALA A 179 17.24 30.28 10.49
N VAL A 180 18.15 30.73 11.35
CA VAL A 180 17.94 30.74 12.81
C VAL A 180 16.77 31.64 13.19
N ALA A 181 16.67 32.84 12.60
CA ALA A 181 15.55 33.73 12.86
C ALA A 181 14.20 33.10 12.47
N ALA A 182 14.12 32.46 11.29
CA ALA A 182 12.92 31.74 10.86
C ALA A 182 12.60 30.55 11.76
N TRP A 183 13.62 29.80 12.20
CA TRP A 183 13.45 28.67 13.13
C TRP A 183 12.91 29.12 14.49
N VAL A 184 13.41 30.23 15.04
CA VAL A 184 12.90 30.81 16.29
C VAL A 184 11.46 31.29 16.13
N ARG A 185 11.12 31.97 15.03
CA ARG A 185 9.72 32.34 14.72
C ARG A 185 8.80 31.11 14.67
N ALA A 186 9.26 30.03 14.03
CA ALA A 186 8.50 28.79 13.96
C ALA A 186 8.22 28.18 15.34
N GLY A 187 9.20 28.21 16.25
CA GLY A 187 9.00 27.75 17.64
C GLY A 187 8.02 28.61 18.44
N ALA A 188 7.92 29.90 18.12
CA ALA A 188 6.99 30.81 18.77
C ALA A 188 5.55 30.73 18.22
N ALA A 189 5.33 30.05 17.09
CA ALA A 189 4.03 29.98 16.45
C ALA A 189 3.04 29.12 17.28
N PRO A 190 1.79 29.59 17.48
CA PRO A 190 0.82 28.87 18.31
C PRO A 190 0.23 27.64 17.62
N ARG A 191 0.22 27.61 16.28
CA ARG A 191 -0.37 26.55 15.46
C ARG A 191 0.68 25.85 14.62
N TRP A 192 0.42 24.61 14.25
CA TRP A 192 1.24 23.82 13.35
C TRP A 192 0.37 22.96 12.44
N ASP A 193 0.23 23.38 11.18
CA ASP A 193 -0.49 22.65 10.12
C ASP A 193 0.34 22.59 8.82
N ASP A 194 0.39 21.44 8.15
CA ASP A 194 1.13 21.19 6.91
C ASP A 194 0.14 20.82 5.83
N ASP A 195 -1.17 20.79 6.11
CA ASP A 195 -2.22 20.49 5.14
C ASP A 195 -2.13 19.10 4.50
N SER A 196 -1.30 18.18 5.03
CA SER A 196 -1.09 16.87 4.42
C SER A 196 -2.37 16.03 4.31
N PHE A 197 -3.30 16.13 5.27
CA PHE A 197 -4.57 15.39 5.19
C PHE A 197 -5.56 15.96 4.18
N ARG A 198 -5.47 17.25 3.87
CA ARG A 198 -6.30 17.86 2.83
C ARG A 198 -5.93 17.31 1.46
N GLU A 199 -4.65 16.96 1.25
CA GLU A 199 -4.21 16.21 0.06
C GLU A 199 -4.90 14.85 -0.07
N THR A 200 -5.02 14.10 1.03
CA THR A 200 -5.71 12.81 1.03
C THR A 200 -7.15 12.96 0.56
N ASN A 201 -7.87 13.94 1.11
CA ASN A 201 -9.26 14.20 0.76
C ASN A 201 -9.41 14.64 -0.70
N ALA A 202 -8.52 15.49 -1.20
CA ALA A 202 -8.48 15.90 -2.60
C ALA A 202 -8.24 14.71 -3.55
N LYS A 203 -7.29 13.82 -3.21
CA LYS A 203 -7.05 12.57 -3.95
C LYS A 203 -8.27 11.65 -3.92
N TRP A 204 -8.96 11.53 -2.79
CA TRP A 204 -10.19 10.74 -2.70
C TRP A 204 -11.33 11.31 -3.56
N LYS A 205 -11.50 12.63 -3.57
CA LYS A 205 -12.48 13.31 -4.44
C LYS A 205 -12.16 13.11 -5.92
N LEU A 206 -10.88 13.20 -6.30
CA LEU A 206 -10.44 12.86 -7.65
C LEU A 206 -10.78 11.42 -8.03
N LEU A 207 -10.47 10.45 -7.17
CA LEU A 207 -10.78 9.04 -7.42
C LEU A 207 -12.30 8.83 -7.56
N GLN A 208 -13.10 9.46 -6.71
CA GLN A 208 -14.56 9.37 -6.79
C GLN A 208 -15.09 9.94 -8.11
N ALA A 209 -14.57 11.10 -8.54
CA ALA A 209 -14.92 11.71 -9.81
C ALA A 209 -14.55 10.82 -11.02
N ARG A 210 -13.37 10.17 -10.99
CA ARG A 210 -12.92 9.26 -12.06
C ARG A 210 -13.74 7.98 -12.15
N HIS A 211 -14.19 7.45 -11.02
CA HIS A 211 -14.95 6.19 -10.97
C HIS A 211 -16.47 6.38 -10.99
N GLY A 212 -16.96 7.63 -10.98
CA GLY A 212 -18.39 7.94 -10.98
C GLY A 212 -19.12 7.48 -9.71
N GLY A 213 -18.43 7.42 -8.56
CA GLY A 213 -19.02 6.94 -7.31
C GLY A 213 -18.05 6.79 -6.14
N GLU A 214 -18.51 6.13 -5.08
CA GLU A 214 -17.69 5.85 -3.89
C GLU A 214 -16.48 4.97 -4.24
N VAL A 215 -15.36 5.28 -3.57
CA VAL A 215 -14.07 4.60 -3.76
C VAL A 215 -13.81 3.71 -2.56
N GLY A 216 -13.37 2.49 -2.84
CA GLY A 216 -13.11 1.50 -1.80
C GLY A 216 -12.02 1.92 -0.80
N ALA A 217 -12.12 1.38 0.41
CA ALA A 217 -11.18 1.56 1.51
C ALA A 217 -9.74 1.24 1.11
N ILE A 218 -9.52 0.16 0.33
CA ILE A 218 -8.15 -0.21 -0.11
C ILE A 218 -7.53 0.91 -0.97
N ALA A 219 -8.29 1.47 -1.91
CA ALA A 219 -7.81 2.57 -2.74
C ALA A 219 -7.61 3.86 -1.93
N ARG A 220 -8.51 4.15 -0.99
CA ARG A 220 -8.39 5.29 -0.08
C ARG A 220 -7.16 5.19 0.82
N MET A 221 -6.91 4.01 1.38
CA MET A 221 -5.73 3.70 2.16
C MET A 221 -4.47 3.87 1.33
N SER A 222 -4.45 3.31 0.13
CA SER A 222 -3.30 3.41 -0.75
C SER A 222 -2.99 4.87 -1.11
N SER A 223 -4.00 5.70 -1.39
CA SER A 223 -3.76 7.12 -1.66
C SER A 223 -3.27 7.89 -0.44
N MET A 224 -3.70 7.51 0.77
CA MET A 224 -3.21 8.08 2.03
C MET A 224 -1.77 7.66 2.31
N ALA A 225 -1.45 6.37 2.12
CA ALA A 225 -0.10 5.83 2.28
C ALA A 225 0.88 6.33 1.21
N ALA A 226 0.38 6.72 0.04
CA ALA A 226 1.16 7.32 -1.04
C ALA A 226 1.49 8.81 -0.79
N ILE A 227 1.04 9.41 0.31
CA ILE A 227 1.51 10.74 0.69
C ILE A 227 2.94 10.60 1.17
N LEU A 228 3.86 11.08 0.34
CA LEU A 228 5.25 11.19 0.71
C LEU A 228 5.38 12.35 1.70
N PHE A 229 6.19 12.15 2.74
CA PHE A 229 6.56 13.20 3.70
C PHE A 229 8.03 13.61 3.56
N PRO A 230 8.49 13.99 2.35
CA PRO A 230 9.90 14.27 2.08
C PRO A 230 10.43 15.45 2.92
N HIS A 231 9.57 16.43 3.19
CA HIS A 231 9.91 17.61 3.98
C HIS A 231 10.33 17.27 5.42
N TYR A 232 9.84 16.17 6.00
CA TYR A 232 10.23 15.80 7.37
C TYR A 232 11.71 15.43 7.50
N ALA A 233 12.33 14.86 6.46
CA ALA A 233 13.78 14.65 6.46
C ALA A 233 14.52 16.00 6.52
N GLY A 234 14.01 17.00 5.81
CA GLY A 234 14.56 18.36 5.82
C GLY A 234 14.35 19.14 7.09
N ILE A 235 13.20 18.97 7.71
CA ILE A 235 12.93 19.54 9.03
C ILE A 235 13.91 18.95 10.06
N ARG A 236 14.21 17.65 10.01
CA ARG A 236 15.23 17.04 10.89
C ARG A 236 16.63 17.54 10.61
N SER A 237 17.02 17.74 9.34
CA SER A 237 18.31 18.35 9.00
C SER A 237 18.39 19.80 9.49
N SER A 238 17.32 20.58 9.32
CA SER A 238 17.23 21.95 9.83
C SER A 238 17.33 22.01 11.35
N ALA A 239 16.70 21.07 12.07
CA ALA A 239 16.84 20.95 13.52
C ALA A 239 18.29 20.64 13.94
N ARG A 240 19.00 19.78 13.19
CA ARG A 240 20.43 19.52 13.42
C ARG A 240 21.26 20.77 13.20
N MET A 241 21.05 21.48 12.09
CA MET A 241 21.74 22.74 11.83
C MET A 241 21.44 23.80 12.89
N ALA A 242 20.19 23.93 13.33
CA ALA A 242 19.83 24.80 14.44
C ALA A 242 20.57 24.40 15.74
N SER A 243 20.69 23.11 16.05
CA SER A 243 21.48 22.64 17.20
C SER A 243 22.99 22.89 17.06
N VAL A 244 23.54 22.83 15.84
CA VAL A 244 24.94 23.26 15.59
C VAL A 244 25.09 24.74 15.92
N LYS A 245 24.16 25.59 15.45
CA LYS A 245 24.19 27.04 15.72
C LYS A 245 24.01 27.37 17.20
N ALA A 246 23.12 26.65 17.88
CA ALA A 246 22.97 26.77 19.32
C ALA A 246 24.28 26.44 20.05
N MET A 247 24.90 25.30 19.72
CA MET A 247 26.18 24.90 20.33
C MET A 247 27.29 25.92 20.07
N GLN A 248 27.37 26.48 18.86
CA GLN A 248 28.35 27.51 18.52
C GLN A 248 28.16 28.79 19.35
N ALA A 249 26.92 29.25 19.53
CA ALA A 249 26.62 30.39 20.39
C ALA A 249 27.01 30.12 21.85
N GLU A 250 26.67 28.95 22.37
CA GLU A 250 27.01 28.53 23.74
C GLU A 250 28.53 28.50 23.98
N LEU A 251 29.29 27.94 23.03
CA LEU A 251 30.76 27.91 23.09
C LEU A 251 31.39 29.30 22.95
N ALA A 252 30.71 30.24 22.32
CA ALA A 252 31.12 31.64 22.24
C ALA A 252 30.77 32.45 23.52
N GLY A 253 30.16 31.81 24.52
CA GLY A 253 29.72 32.47 25.76
C GLY A 253 28.32 33.08 25.68
N ASP A 254 27.63 32.97 24.55
CA ASP A 254 26.25 33.42 24.38
C ASP A 254 25.27 32.25 24.65
N ALA A 255 25.18 31.88 25.93
CA ALA A 255 24.31 30.80 26.38
C ALA A 255 22.83 31.08 26.11
N GLU A 256 22.40 32.36 26.15
CA GLU A 256 21.01 32.75 25.96
C GLU A 256 20.56 32.55 24.52
N SER A 257 21.34 33.00 23.53
CA SER A 257 21.02 32.73 22.12
C SER A 257 20.99 31.23 21.83
N GLY A 258 21.94 30.47 22.39
CA GLY A 258 21.95 29.02 22.28
C GLY A 258 20.69 28.37 22.85
N PHE A 259 20.27 28.81 24.04
CA PHE A 259 19.04 28.38 24.68
C PHE A 259 17.80 28.69 23.83
N GLN A 260 17.65 29.92 23.31
CA GLN A 260 16.48 30.30 22.50
C GLN A 260 16.33 29.43 21.24
N ILE A 261 17.44 29.08 20.59
CA ILE A 261 17.41 28.19 19.42
C ILE A 261 16.96 26.78 19.81
N ARG A 262 17.47 26.23 20.92
CA ARG A 262 17.08 24.89 21.39
C ARG A 262 15.63 24.87 21.87
N ARG A 263 15.18 25.93 22.54
CA ARG A 263 13.78 26.13 22.94
C ARG A 263 12.86 26.11 21.74
N ALA A 264 13.22 26.80 20.66
CA ALA A 264 12.46 26.79 19.42
C ALA A 264 12.36 25.37 18.83
N SER A 265 13.45 24.60 18.81
CA SER A 265 13.41 23.19 18.39
C SER A 265 12.47 22.33 19.25
N ARG A 266 12.48 22.51 20.58
CA ARG A 266 11.53 21.82 21.47
C ARG A 266 10.09 22.21 21.11
N GLN A 267 9.81 23.49 20.99
CA GLN A 267 8.45 24.00 20.73
C GLN A 267 7.91 23.55 19.37
N ILE A 268 8.74 23.55 18.32
CA ILE A 268 8.39 22.96 17.02
C ILE A 268 8.05 21.47 17.19
N GLY A 269 8.92 20.73 17.89
CA GLY A 269 8.70 19.31 18.16
C GLY A 269 7.42 19.03 18.96
N ASP A 270 7.07 19.89 19.92
CA ASP A 270 5.83 19.82 20.70
C ASP A 270 4.60 20.13 19.85
N ALA A 271 4.65 21.19 19.04
CA ALA A 271 3.55 21.54 18.14
C ALA A 271 3.31 20.41 17.12
N MET A 272 4.38 19.83 16.59
CA MET A 272 4.33 18.63 15.76
C MET A 272 3.66 17.43 16.45
N GLN A 273 3.92 17.18 17.74
CA GLN A 273 3.33 16.04 18.45
C GLN A 273 1.86 16.27 18.82
N ASN A 274 1.49 17.49 19.21
CA ASN A 274 0.19 17.79 19.80
C ASN A 274 -0.86 18.23 18.78
N GLN A 275 -0.43 18.80 17.65
CA GLN A 275 -1.35 19.44 16.70
C GLN A 275 -1.39 18.73 15.34
N ARG A 276 -0.45 17.80 15.08
CA ARG A 276 -0.46 17.05 13.82
C ARG A 276 -1.54 15.99 13.80
N SER A 277 -2.14 15.89 12.64
CA SER A 277 -3.01 14.80 12.26
C SER A 277 -2.26 13.54 11.85
N SER A 278 -0.96 13.56 11.50
CA SER A 278 -0.22 12.36 11.06
C SER A 278 0.67 11.76 12.17
N PHE A 279 0.72 10.44 12.24
CA PHE A 279 1.63 9.73 13.15
C PHE A 279 3.10 10.01 12.83
N ILE A 280 3.47 9.97 11.55
CA ILE A 280 4.84 10.26 11.09
C ILE A 280 5.24 11.69 11.50
N GLY A 281 4.33 12.66 11.39
CA GLY A 281 4.56 14.02 11.87
C GLY A 281 4.85 14.08 13.36
N GLY A 282 4.11 13.32 14.18
CA GLY A 282 4.38 13.17 15.61
C GLY A 282 5.75 12.59 15.92
N LEU A 283 6.15 11.50 15.24
CA LEU A 283 7.48 10.88 15.40
C LEU A 283 8.61 11.84 15.03
N VAL A 284 8.43 12.58 13.94
CA VAL A 284 9.41 13.59 13.51
C VAL A 284 9.47 14.72 14.52
N GLY A 285 8.34 15.14 15.08
CA GLY A 285 8.28 16.10 16.19
C GLY A 285 9.09 15.64 17.40
N SER A 286 8.93 14.39 17.82
CA SER A 286 9.75 13.77 18.87
C SER A 286 11.24 13.79 18.55
N ALA A 287 11.61 13.52 17.28
CA ALA A 287 12.99 13.59 16.84
C ALA A 287 13.54 15.03 16.86
N VAL A 288 12.77 16.02 16.41
CA VAL A 288 13.15 17.44 16.42
C VAL A 288 13.38 17.94 17.85
N ALA A 289 12.47 17.64 18.78
CA ALA A 289 12.66 17.95 20.20
C ALA A 289 13.87 17.20 20.78
N GLY A 290 14.06 15.93 20.40
CA GLY A 290 15.19 15.11 20.83
C GLY A 290 16.55 15.60 20.30
N ILE A 291 16.60 16.21 19.10
CA ILE A 291 17.82 16.78 18.52
C ILE A 291 18.28 17.99 19.33
N ALA A 292 17.35 18.81 19.86
CA ALA A 292 17.63 20.01 20.62
C ALA A 292 18.57 19.80 21.83
N ARG A 293 18.63 18.59 22.40
CA ARG A 293 19.50 18.25 23.53
C ARG A 293 20.93 17.86 23.14
N THR A 294 21.21 17.73 21.85
CA THR A 294 22.50 17.23 21.36
C THR A 294 23.60 18.25 21.62
N ARG A 295 24.64 17.83 22.36
CA ARG A 295 25.83 18.62 22.70
C ARG A 295 25.52 20.02 23.24
N ALA A 296 24.57 20.11 24.16
CA ALA A 296 24.30 21.34 24.89
C ALA A 296 25.52 21.80 25.70
N GLY A 297 25.86 23.09 25.65
CA GLY A 297 27.05 23.65 26.26
C GLY A 297 28.36 23.10 25.67
N GLY A 298 28.32 22.52 24.47
CA GLY A 298 29.48 21.87 23.86
C GLY A 298 29.85 20.50 24.45
N ALA A 299 28.95 19.89 25.24
CA ALA A 299 29.19 18.64 25.95
C ALA A 299 29.91 17.58 25.10
N GLU A 300 30.79 16.82 25.78
CA GLU A 300 31.60 15.78 25.17
C GLU A 300 30.75 14.67 24.53
N TRP A 301 31.38 13.98 23.59
CA TRP A 301 30.79 12.81 22.96
C TRP A 301 30.65 11.69 23.97
N THR A 302 29.42 11.20 24.12
CA THR A 302 29.22 9.87 24.68
C THR A 302 29.16 8.88 23.52
N ASP A 303 29.86 7.76 23.67
CA ASP A 303 29.64 6.64 22.76
C ASP A 303 28.16 6.30 22.77
N ASP A 304 27.60 6.20 21.57
CA ASP A 304 26.18 6.04 21.39
C ASP A 304 25.84 4.54 21.37
N PRO A 305 25.30 3.95 22.46
CA PRO A 305 24.82 2.58 22.44
C PRO A 305 23.49 2.49 21.69
N TYR A 306 23.09 3.49 20.90
CA TYR A 306 21.84 3.44 20.14
C TYR A 306 21.74 2.25 19.17
N PHE A 307 22.87 1.60 18.85
CA PHE A 307 22.87 0.35 18.07
C PHE A 307 23.20 -0.90 18.92
N SER A 308 23.20 -0.76 20.25
CA SER A 308 23.39 -1.87 21.18
C SER A 308 22.17 -2.78 21.15
N THR A 309 22.37 -4.10 20.99
CA THR A 309 21.28 -5.08 21.11
C THR A 309 20.65 -5.13 22.51
N ASP A 310 21.34 -4.57 23.52
CA ASP A 310 20.83 -4.40 24.87
C ASP A 310 19.86 -3.20 24.96
N LYS A 311 18.55 -3.50 25.05
CA LYS A 311 17.47 -2.52 25.17
C LYS A 311 17.53 -1.73 26.48
N ASP A 312 17.98 -2.33 27.58
CA ASP A 312 18.05 -1.67 28.89
C ASP A 312 19.21 -0.68 28.95
N ARG A 313 20.36 -1.01 28.33
CA ARG A 313 21.47 -0.07 28.17
C ARG A 313 21.06 1.15 27.36
N SER A 314 20.32 0.94 26.29
CA SER A 314 19.83 1.99 25.40
C SER A 314 18.85 2.92 26.08
N LYS A 315 17.89 2.36 26.82
CA LYS A 315 16.94 3.12 27.62
C LYS A 315 17.64 3.98 28.67
N ARG A 316 18.56 3.41 29.46
CA ARG A 316 19.35 4.14 30.46
C ARG A 316 20.16 5.28 29.84
N TRP A 317 20.75 5.07 28.66
CA TRP A 317 21.49 6.11 27.96
C TRP A 317 20.59 7.26 27.48
N ILE A 318 19.38 6.95 26.99
CA ILE A 318 18.41 7.99 26.61
C ILE A 318 18.04 8.85 27.83
N GLU A 319 17.72 8.22 28.96
CA GLU A 319 17.38 8.86 30.23
C GLU A 319 18.54 9.72 30.76
N GLU A 320 19.77 9.17 30.78
CA GLU A 320 20.97 9.91 31.20
C GLU A 320 21.17 11.17 30.36
N ARG A 321 21.03 11.08 29.04
CA ARG A 321 21.13 12.24 28.15
C ARG A 321 20.01 13.26 28.35
N GLN A 322 18.80 12.82 28.69
CA GLN A 322 17.70 13.73 29.04
C GLN A 322 18.02 14.49 30.33
N ASN A 323 18.52 13.78 31.35
CA ASN A 323 18.90 14.37 32.63
C ASN A 323 20.09 15.33 32.51
N LYS A 324 21.10 15.00 31.69
CA LYS A 324 22.23 15.90 31.39
C LYS A 324 21.78 17.20 30.75
N TYR A 325 20.85 17.15 29.80
CA TYR A 325 20.32 18.35 29.18
C TYR A 325 19.44 19.18 30.12
N ALA A 326 18.60 18.53 30.93
CA ALA A 326 17.83 19.22 31.96
C ALA A 326 18.75 19.91 33.01
N ALA A 327 19.86 19.26 33.39
CA ALA A 327 20.88 19.85 34.26
C ALA A 327 21.56 21.06 33.60
N TYR A 328 21.88 20.97 32.31
CA TYR A 328 22.40 22.10 31.53
C TYR A 328 21.44 23.29 31.55
N LEU A 329 20.16 23.09 31.23
CA LEU A 329 19.14 24.15 31.24
C LEU A 329 19.04 24.85 32.60
N ARG A 330 19.11 24.09 33.70
CA ARG A 330 19.16 24.67 35.05
C ARG A 330 20.43 25.50 35.28
N SER A 331 21.57 25.02 34.79
CA SER A 331 22.86 25.72 34.97
C SER A 331 22.94 27.06 34.23
N VAL A 332 22.22 27.20 33.12
CA VAL A 332 22.13 28.46 32.35
C VAL A 332 20.94 29.34 32.76
N GLY A 333 20.26 29.01 33.86
CA GLY A 333 19.20 29.87 34.44
C GLY A 333 17.78 29.60 33.98
N HIS A 334 17.49 28.47 33.32
CA HIS A 334 16.16 28.13 32.75
C HIS A 334 15.57 26.84 33.35
N PRO A 335 15.32 26.76 34.68
CA PRO A 335 14.83 25.55 35.35
C PRO A 335 13.41 25.14 34.93
N GLU A 336 12.55 26.09 34.59
CA GLU A 336 11.20 25.84 34.07
C GLU A 336 11.22 25.14 32.71
N GLU A 337 12.14 25.52 31.82
CA GLU A 337 12.31 24.85 30.53
C GLU A 337 12.93 23.45 30.70
N ALA A 338 13.77 23.22 31.73
CA ALA A 338 14.22 21.88 32.06
C ALA A 338 13.04 20.95 32.41
N THR A 339 12.08 21.45 33.19
CA THR A 339 10.85 20.73 33.53
C THR A 339 9.97 20.51 32.30
N ALA A 340 9.77 21.54 31.48
CA ALA A 340 9.00 21.44 30.24
C ALA A 340 9.62 20.44 29.25
N PHE A 341 10.95 20.38 29.16
CA PHE A 341 11.67 19.42 28.34
C PHE A 341 11.45 17.98 28.82
N LEU A 342 11.55 17.71 30.12
CA LEU A 342 11.31 16.35 30.65
C LEU A 342 9.86 15.91 30.42
N ALA A 343 8.88 16.80 30.63
CA ALA A 343 7.48 16.54 30.30
C ALA A 343 7.28 16.24 28.80
N THR A 344 8.02 16.94 27.92
CA THR A 344 8.02 16.67 26.48
C THR A 344 8.53 15.26 26.15
N MET A 345 9.58 14.82 26.81
CA MET A 345 10.14 13.48 26.62
C MET A 345 9.21 12.38 27.15
N GLU A 346 8.50 12.62 28.24
CA GLU A 346 7.46 11.72 28.76
C GLU A 346 6.31 11.59 27.77
N ARG A 347 5.81 12.72 27.21
CA ARG A 347 4.80 12.71 26.15
C ARG A 347 5.25 11.95 24.91
N THR A 348 6.52 12.10 24.50
CA THR A 348 7.10 11.30 23.41
C THR A 348 7.05 9.80 23.72
N ALA A 349 7.37 9.38 24.93
CA ALA A 349 7.28 7.97 25.34
C ALA A 349 5.82 7.46 25.33
N ALA A 350 4.88 8.29 25.80
CA ALA A 350 3.45 7.99 25.75
C ALA A 350 2.92 7.90 24.30
N LEU A 351 3.36 8.79 23.40
CA LEU A 351 3.00 8.75 21.98
C LEU A 351 3.47 7.45 21.31
N LYS A 352 4.70 7.02 21.58
CA LYS A 352 5.22 5.73 21.10
C LYS A 352 4.40 4.55 21.63
N LYS A 353 3.96 4.63 22.90
CA LYS A 353 3.08 3.62 23.50
C LYS A 353 1.72 3.57 22.80
N ILE A 354 1.07 4.72 22.57
CA ILE A 354 -0.19 4.85 21.82
C ILE A 354 -0.09 4.15 20.47
N TRP A 355 0.99 4.41 19.73
CA TRP A 355 1.22 3.74 18.46
C TRP A 355 1.36 2.23 18.60
N LYS A 356 2.25 1.78 19.49
CA LYS A 356 2.52 0.34 19.69
C LYS A 356 1.25 -0.43 20.07
N THR A 357 0.36 0.17 20.87
CA THR A 357 -0.87 -0.50 21.32
C THR A 357 -2.04 -0.31 20.35
N GLY A 358 -2.18 0.87 19.74
CA GLY A 358 -3.33 1.22 18.91
C GLY A 358 -3.16 0.91 17.42
N SER A 359 -1.94 0.96 16.89
CA SER A 359 -1.68 0.70 15.47
C SER A 359 -2.23 -0.65 14.99
N PRO A 360 -2.02 -1.78 15.71
CA PRO A 360 -2.60 -3.08 15.33
C PRO A 360 -4.13 -3.13 15.33
N GLN A 361 -4.80 -2.21 16.03
CA GLN A 361 -6.26 -2.15 16.13
C GLN A 361 -6.89 -1.18 15.12
N SER A 362 -6.09 -0.24 14.61
CA SER A 362 -6.47 0.74 13.62
C SER A 362 -6.47 0.14 12.21
N TYR A 363 -7.28 0.72 11.31
CA TYR A 363 -7.16 0.36 9.89
C TYR A 363 -5.84 0.88 9.30
N PHE A 364 -5.30 2.00 9.79
CA PHE A 364 -4.08 2.61 9.24
C PHE A 364 -2.80 1.83 9.53
N GLY A 365 -2.68 1.19 10.70
CA GLY A 365 -1.57 0.32 11.07
C GLY A 365 -1.55 -1.03 10.35
N TYR A 366 -2.34 -1.19 9.28
CA TYR A 366 -2.60 -2.47 8.62
C TYR A 366 -2.97 -3.56 9.62
N GLY A 367 -3.73 -3.16 10.65
CA GLY A 367 -4.20 -4.03 11.71
C GLY A 367 -5.08 -5.16 11.19
N ASP A 368 -5.49 -6.04 12.09
CA ASP A 368 -6.25 -7.25 11.78
C ASP A 368 -7.47 -6.96 10.88
N LYS A 369 -8.09 -5.79 11.04
CA LYS A 369 -9.29 -5.40 10.26
C LYS A 369 -8.99 -5.10 8.78
N MET A 370 -7.88 -4.44 8.44
CA MET A 370 -7.50 -4.24 7.03
C MET A 370 -7.05 -5.55 6.38
N ILE A 371 -6.35 -6.39 7.14
CA ILE A 371 -5.98 -7.72 6.68
C ILE A 371 -7.24 -8.54 6.38
N GLN A 372 -8.20 -8.58 7.31
CA GLN A 372 -9.50 -9.24 7.10
C GLN A 372 -10.24 -8.69 5.89
N LEU A 373 -10.27 -7.37 5.71
CA LEU A 373 -10.90 -6.75 4.55
C LEU A 373 -10.25 -7.24 3.26
N THR A 374 -8.92 -7.24 3.21
CA THR A 374 -8.20 -7.67 2.02
C THR A 374 -8.36 -9.16 1.74
N LEU A 375 -8.29 -10.00 2.77
CA LEU A 375 -8.56 -11.43 2.65
C LEU A 375 -10.00 -11.67 2.16
N GLY A 376 -10.97 -10.88 2.62
CA GLY A 376 -12.34 -10.90 2.12
C GLY A 376 -12.43 -10.55 0.64
N TRP A 377 -11.78 -9.46 0.22
CA TRP A 377 -11.68 -9.08 -1.20
C TRP A 377 -11.10 -10.19 -2.06
N ALA A 378 -9.98 -10.75 -1.63
CA ALA A 378 -9.28 -11.74 -2.41
C ALA A 378 -10.00 -13.10 -2.42
N GLY A 379 -10.63 -13.47 -1.30
CA GLY A 379 -11.55 -14.61 -1.22
C GLY A 379 -12.71 -14.48 -2.21
N ASN A 380 -13.32 -13.29 -2.32
CA ASN A 380 -14.39 -13.04 -3.28
C ASN A 380 -13.93 -13.17 -4.73
N ILE A 381 -12.77 -12.60 -5.07
CA ILE A 381 -12.19 -12.74 -6.42
C ILE A 381 -11.93 -14.21 -6.74
N LEU A 382 -11.43 -14.98 -5.77
CA LEU A 382 -11.18 -16.41 -5.92
C LEU A 382 -12.46 -17.23 -6.09
N LEU A 383 -13.55 -16.86 -5.42
CA LEU A 383 -14.86 -17.47 -5.63
C LEU A 383 -15.41 -17.17 -7.03
N LEU A 384 -15.31 -15.92 -7.50
CA LEU A 384 -15.71 -15.54 -8.87
C LEU A 384 -14.90 -16.28 -9.92
N ALA A 385 -13.58 -16.36 -9.73
CA ALA A 385 -12.67 -17.17 -10.50
C ALA A 385 -13.13 -18.63 -10.55
N GLY A 386 -13.45 -19.23 -9.40
CA GLY A 386 -13.98 -20.59 -9.30
C GLY A 386 -15.31 -20.79 -10.02
N ILE A 387 -16.21 -19.80 -9.99
CA ILE A 387 -17.50 -19.82 -10.70
C ILE A 387 -17.29 -19.81 -12.21
N LEU A 388 -16.53 -18.83 -12.71
CA LEU A 388 -16.19 -18.71 -14.13
C LEU A 388 -15.49 -19.97 -14.62
N PHE A 389 -14.60 -20.52 -13.79
CA PHE A 389 -13.92 -21.76 -14.05
C PHE A 389 -14.91 -22.93 -14.16
N ALA A 390 -15.78 -23.14 -13.16
CA ALA A 390 -16.76 -24.23 -13.17
C ALA A 390 -17.68 -24.16 -14.40
N LEU A 391 -18.14 -22.96 -14.77
CA LEU A 391 -18.98 -22.72 -15.94
C LEU A 391 -18.23 -22.93 -17.26
N GLY A 392 -17.03 -22.38 -17.39
CA GLY A 392 -16.18 -22.55 -18.57
C GLY A 392 -15.85 -24.03 -18.80
N PHE A 393 -15.45 -24.73 -17.73
CA PHE A 393 -15.18 -26.16 -17.76
C PHE A 393 -16.42 -26.96 -18.17
N ALA A 394 -17.59 -26.66 -17.60
CA ALA A 394 -18.86 -27.29 -17.99
C ALA A 394 -19.20 -27.06 -19.47
N GLY A 395 -19.00 -25.84 -19.95
CA GLY A 395 -19.22 -25.46 -21.34
C GLY A 395 -18.34 -26.26 -22.29
N VAL A 396 -17.05 -26.37 -21.97
CA VAL A 396 -16.09 -27.18 -22.73
C VAL A 396 -16.51 -28.65 -22.76
N PHE A 397 -16.82 -29.28 -21.62
CA PHE A 397 -17.27 -30.67 -21.58
C PHE A 397 -18.61 -30.89 -22.28
N ALA A 398 -19.53 -29.92 -22.21
CA ALA A 398 -20.79 -29.96 -22.95
C ALA A 398 -20.57 -29.93 -24.48
N LEU A 399 -19.61 -29.14 -24.96
CA LEU A 399 -19.21 -29.11 -26.37
C LEU A 399 -18.56 -30.43 -26.78
N ILE A 400 -17.60 -30.94 -26.00
CA ILE A 400 -16.97 -32.24 -26.24
C ILE A 400 -18.04 -33.34 -26.33
N TYR A 401 -19.00 -33.36 -25.40
CA TYR A 401 -20.10 -34.31 -25.42
C TYR A 401 -20.98 -34.18 -26.66
N LYS A 402 -21.30 -32.94 -27.06
CA LYS A 402 -22.15 -32.66 -28.21
C LYS A 402 -21.51 -33.12 -29.52
N PHE A 403 -20.19 -32.93 -29.67
CA PHE A 403 -19.48 -33.24 -30.90
C PHE A 403 -18.87 -34.65 -30.94
N SER A 404 -18.72 -35.34 -29.80
CA SER A 404 -18.18 -36.69 -29.75
C SER A 404 -19.29 -37.75 -29.73
N LEU A 405 -19.60 -38.31 -30.91
CA LEU A 405 -20.54 -39.44 -31.05
C LEU A 405 -20.14 -40.64 -30.17
N ARG A 406 -18.84 -40.87 -29.99
CA ARG A 406 -18.31 -41.94 -29.14
C ARG A 406 -18.67 -41.74 -27.67
N LEU A 407 -18.53 -40.52 -27.14
CA LEU A 407 -18.93 -40.23 -25.76
C LEU A 407 -20.44 -40.33 -25.56
N GLN A 408 -21.23 -40.01 -26.59
CA GLN A 408 -22.69 -40.22 -26.57
C GLN A 408 -23.03 -41.72 -26.55
N ARG A 409 -22.26 -42.55 -27.26
CA ARG A 409 -22.41 -44.02 -27.32
C ARG A 409 -21.77 -44.76 -26.15
N ASN A 410 -21.15 -44.08 -25.18
CA ASN A 410 -20.35 -44.70 -24.11
C ASN A 410 -19.21 -45.58 -24.63
N GLU A 411 -18.58 -45.20 -25.73
CA GLU A 411 -17.40 -45.89 -26.23
C GLU A 411 -16.13 -45.33 -25.56
N PRO A 412 -15.09 -46.16 -25.34
CA PRO A 412 -13.83 -45.69 -24.78
C PRO A 412 -13.13 -44.68 -25.72
N LEU A 413 -12.40 -43.73 -25.11
CA LEU A 413 -11.57 -42.79 -25.85
C LEU A 413 -10.50 -43.55 -26.67
N GLN A 414 -10.26 -43.07 -27.90
CA GLN A 414 -9.15 -43.50 -28.75
C GLN A 414 -7.81 -43.35 -28.02
N LYS A 415 -6.85 -44.23 -28.29
CA LYS A 415 -5.51 -44.20 -27.68
C LYS A 415 -4.81 -42.84 -27.88
N SER A 416 -4.99 -42.20 -29.04
CA SER A 416 -4.46 -40.86 -29.34
C SER A 416 -5.06 -39.76 -28.46
N ALA A 417 -6.36 -39.83 -28.15
CA ALA A 417 -7.01 -38.86 -27.26
C ALA A 417 -6.50 -38.94 -25.81
N ARG A 418 -5.95 -40.08 -25.38
CA ARG A 418 -5.35 -40.23 -24.05
C ARG A 418 -4.07 -39.38 -23.90
N TRP A 419 -3.27 -39.29 -24.96
CA TRP A 419 -2.09 -38.43 -24.99
C TRP A 419 -2.47 -36.95 -24.94
N GLY A 420 -3.55 -36.55 -25.61
CA GLY A 420 -4.07 -35.18 -25.53
C GLY A 420 -4.48 -34.77 -24.11
N VAL A 421 -5.03 -35.69 -23.33
CA VAL A 421 -5.37 -35.46 -21.91
C VAL A 421 -4.12 -35.28 -21.05
N TRP A 422 -3.11 -36.14 -21.23
CA TRP A 422 -1.83 -36.02 -20.51
C TRP A 422 -1.09 -34.72 -20.83
N MET A 423 -1.01 -34.35 -22.11
CA MET A 423 -0.38 -33.11 -22.53
C MET A 423 -1.08 -31.90 -21.91
N GLY A 424 -2.42 -31.88 -21.92
CA GLY A 424 -3.17 -30.79 -21.31
C GLY A 424 -3.06 -30.75 -19.78
N LEU A 425 -2.88 -31.89 -19.08
CA LEU A 425 -2.60 -31.92 -17.64
C LEU A 425 -1.19 -31.39 -17.30
N LEU A 426 -0.21 -31.58 -18.18
CA LEU A 426 1.16 -31.11 -17.98
C LEU A 426 1.34 -29.63 -18.30
N THR A 427 0.57 -29.07 -19.25
CA THR A 427 0.68 -27.65 -19.65
C THR A 427 0.64 -26.65 -18.48
N PRO A 428 -0.31 -26.71 -17.52
CA PRO A 428 -0.33 -25.79 -16.37
C PRO A 428 0.90 -25.91 -15.49
N VAL A 429 1.43 -27.11 -15.30
CA VAL A 429 2.62 -27.33 -14.47
C VAL A 429 3.81 -26.61 -15.10
N PHE A 430 3.95 -26.71 -16.43
CA PHE A 430 4.97 -25.96 -17.17
C PHE A 430 4.73 -24.45 -17.16
N VAL A 431 3.48 -23.99 -17.30
CA VAL A 431 3.13 -22.56 -17.22
C VAL A 431 3.42 -21.99 -15.83
N LEU A 432 3.03 -22.70 -14.77
CA LEU A 432 3.31 -22.32 -13.37
C LEU A 432 4.81 -22.33 -13.09
N ALA A 433 5.54 -23.35 -13.53
CA ALA A 433 6.99 -23.40 -13.39
C ALA A 433 7.67 -22.27 -14.17
N ALA A 434 7.18 -21.93 -15.37
CA ALA A 434 7.71 -20.82 -16.17
C ALA A 434 7.43 -19.47 -15.49
N VAL A 435 6.26 -19.26 -14.92
CA VAL A 435 5.90 -18.02 -14.20
C VAL A 435 6.68 -17.89 -12.90
N ALA A 436 6.77 -18.96 -12.10
CA ALA A 436 7.55 -18.96 -10.87
C ALA A 436 9.03 -18.69 -11.13
N ASN A 437 9.56 -19.17 -12.27
CA ASN A 437 10.92 -18.83 -12.70
C ASN A 437 11.03 -17.42 -13.30
N ALA A 438 9.98 -16.88 -13.92
CA ALA A 438 9.96 -15.51 -14.43
C ALA A 438 10.01 -14.48 -13.29
N GLU A 439 9.33 -14.73 -12.17
CA GLU A 439 9.42 -13.89 -10.97
C GLU A 439 10.81 -13.90 -10.32
N SER A 440 11.57 -15.00 -10.43
CA SER A 440 12.93 -15.07 -9.89
C SER A 440 13.99 -14.48 -10.82
N THR A 441 13.66 -14.18 -12.08
CA THR A 441 14.62 -13.73 -13.11
C THR A 441 14.38 -12.29 -13.56
N LEU A 442 14.62 -11.29 -12.69
CA LEU A 442 14.78 -9.85 -13.03
C LEU A 442 13.68 -9.17 -13.90
N LEU A 443 12.62 -9.87 -14.28
CA LEU A 443 11.53 -9.35 -15.10
C LEU A 443 10.71 -8.41 -14.23
N THR A 444 10.49 -7.20 -14.74
CA THR A 444 9.67 -6.23 -14.02
C THR A 444 8.22 -6.73 -14.01
N PRO A 445 7.38 -6.34 -13.03
CA PRO A 445 5.97 -6.76 -12.98
C PRO A 445 5.16 -6.48 -14.27
N GLY A 446 5.66 -5.61 -15.16
CA GLY A 446 5.07 -5.33 -16.47
C GLY A 446 5.33 -6.40 -17.54
N ASP A 447 6.32 -7.27 -17.37
CA ASP A 447 6.76 -8.25 -18.38
C ASP A 447 6.07 -9.62 -18.22
N THR A 448 5.54 -9.92 -17.03
CA THR A 448 4.83 -11.17 -16.71
C THR A 448 3.65 -11.47 -17.65
N PRO A 449 2.80 -10.49 -18.03
CA PRO A 449 1.73 -10.71 -19.02
C PRO A 449 2.26 -11.13 -20.39
N ILE A 450 3.40 -10.60 -20.82
CA ILE A 450 4.01 -10.90 -22.13
C ILE A 450 4.51 -12.35 -22.16
N VAL A 451 5.11 -12.83 -21.08
CA VAL A 451 5.53 -14.22 -20.94
C VAL A 451 4.31 -15.16 -20.93
N ILE A 452 3.25 -14.82 -20.21
CA ILE A 452 2.01 -15.63 -20.17
C ILE A 452 1.35 -15.69 -21.55
N ILE A 453 1.23 -14.55 -22.23
CA ILE A 453 0.67 -14.48 -23.59
C ILE A 453 1.56 -15.23 -24.56
N GLY A 454 2.89 -15.07 -24.46
CA GLY A 454 3.87 -15.78 -25.28
C GLY A 454 3.77 -17.29 -25.13
N VAL A 455 3.70 -17.80 -23.90
CA VAL A 455 3.50 -19.24 -23.63
C VAL A 455 2.12 -19.70 -24.10
N GLY A 456 1.07 -18.91 -23.91
CA GLY A 456 -0.28 -19.20 -24.39
C GLY A 456 -0.35 -19.30 -25.93
N ILE A 457 0.25 -18.35 -26.64
CA ILE A 457 0.36 -18.33 -28.10
C ILE A 457 1.23 -19.50 -28.58
N LEU A 458 2.38 -19.73 -27.97
CA LEU A 458 3.27 -20.85 -28.31
C LEU A 458 2.53 -22.18 -28.18
N THR A 459 1.74 -22.34 -27.11
CA THR A 459 0.89 -23.52 -26.92
C THR A 459 -0.22 -23.59 -27.96
N LEU A 460 -0.88 -22.47 -28.30
CA LEU A 460 -1.92 -22.41 -29.33
C LEU A 460 -1.39 -22.60 -30.75
N VAL A 461 -0.10 -22.36 -31.03
CA VAL A 461 0.53 -22.47 -32.36
C VAL A 461 1.24 -23.81 -32.55
N ILE A 462 2.04 -24.25 -31.58
CA ILE A 462 2.76 -25.55 -31.66
C ILE A 462 1.75 -26.71 -31.68
N THR A 463 0.66 -26.60 -30.93
CA THR A 463 -0.37 -27.64 -30.84
C THR A 463 -1.00 -27.98 -32.21
N PRO A 464 -1.56 -27.02 -32.99
CA PRO A 464 -2.08 -27.28 -34.33
C PRO A 464 -1.00 -27.65 -35.35
N LEU A 465 0.26 -27.22 -35.18
CA LEU A 465 1.37 -27.58 -36.06
C LEU A 465 1.77 -29.07 -35.91
N VAL A 466 1.92 -29.54 -34.66
CA VAL A 466 2.13 -30.96 -34.33
C VAL A 466 0.94 -31.82 -34.77
N LEU A 467 -0.28 -31.26 -34.71
CA LEU A 467 -1.50 -31.90 -35.20
C LEU A 467 -1.60 -31.97 -36.73
N ARG A 468 -1.16 -30.95 -37.47
CA ARG A 468 -1.09 -30.99 -38.95
C ARG A 468 -0.14 -32.08 -39.43
N LEU A 469 0.94 -32.34 -38.69
CA LEU A 469 1.89 -33.40 -39.00
C LEU A 469 1.36 -34.82 -38.70
N THR A 470 0.22 -34.96 -38.01
CA THR A 470 -0.37 -36.26 -37.62
C THR A 470 -1.74 -36.55 -38.25
N ALA A 471 -2.20 -35.73 -39.21
CA ALA A 471 -3.60 -35.47 -39.51
C ALA A 471 -4.44 -36.49 -40.34
N ARG A 472 -4.08 -37.78 -40.49
CA ARG A 472 -4.95 -38.70 -41.29
C ARG A 472 -6.11 -39.37 -40.52
N GLU A 473 -6.14 -39.36 -39.19
CA GLU A 473 -7.25 -39.96 -38.39
C GLU A 473 -7.69 -39.15 -37.14
N VAL A 474 -7.24 -37.90 -36.96
CA VAL A 474 -7.10 -37.29 -35.61
C VAL A 474 -8.27 -36.39 -35.15
N GLY A 475 -9.30 -36.15 -35.98
CA GLY A 475 -10.31 -35.10 -35.73
C GLY A 475 -10.99 -35.10 -34.34
N HIS A 476 -11.14 -36.26 -33.69
CA HIS A 476 -11.72 -36.34 -32.34
C HIS A 476 -10.69 -36.17 -31.20
N GLY A 477 -9.44 -36.59 -31.41
CA GLY A 477 -8.35 -36.37 -30.45
C GLY A 477 -7.96 -34.90 -30.36
N THR A 478 -8.03 -34.18 -31.49
CA THR A 478 -7.76 -32.75 -31.60
C THR A 478 -8.72 -31.90 -30.75
N CYS A 479 -10.04 -32.16 -30.84
CA CYS A 479 -11.02 -31.41 -30.06
C CYS A 479 -10.88 -31.64 -28.55
N VAL A 480 -10.59 -32.87 -28.12
CA VAL A 480 -10.37 -33.17 -26.68
C VAL A 480 -9.08 -32.51 -26.19
N MET A 481 -8.00 -32.55 -26.97
CA MET A 481 -6.75 -31.91 -26.61
C MET A 481 -6.87 -30.38 -26.56
N LEU A 482 -7.47 -29.74 -27.56
CA LEU A 482 -7.68 -28.29 -27.59
C LEU A 482 -8.59 -27.82 -26.45
N ALA A 483 -9.64 -28.58 -26.14
CA ALA A 483 -10.50 -28.32 -24.99
C ALA A 483 -9.75 -28.45 -23.65
N THR A 484 -8.88 -29.45 -23.54
CA THR A 484 -8.08 -29.69 -22.33
C THR A 484 -7.06 -28.56 -22.17
N ILE A 485 -6.30 -28.23 -23.22
CA ILE A 485 -5.35 -27.11 -23.25
C ILE A 485 -6.05 -25.77 -22.97
N ALA A 486 -7.21 -25.50 -23.56
CA ALA A 486 -7.96 -24.27 -23.28
C ALA A 486 -8.41 -24.20 -21.81
N SER A 487 -8.91 -25.31 -21.26
CA SER A 487 -9.32 -25.38 -19.85
C SER A 487 -8.14 -25.16 -18.91
N PHE A 488 -7.00 -25.76 -19.24
CA PHE A 488 -5.79 -25.70 -18.43
C PHE A 488 -4.97 -24.42 -18.59
N GLY A 489 -5.02 -23.79 -19.76
CA GLY A 489 -4.50 -22.45 -20.00
C GLY A 489 -5.29 -21.39 -19.22
N VAL A 490 -6.61 -21.55 -19.12
CA VAL A 490 -7.45 -20.70 -18.24
C VAL A 490 -7.10 -20.94 -16.76
N ILE A 491 -6.89 -22.19 -16.33
CA ILE A 491 -6.44 -22.51 -14.95
C ILE A 491 -5.09 -21.89 -14.64
N GLY A 492 -4.11 -22.10 -15.51
CA GLY A 492 -2.76 -21.57 -15.36
C GLY A 492 -2.77 -20.05 -15.34
N GLY A 493 -3.46 -19.41 -16.30
CA GLY A 493 -3.59 -17.96 -16.36
C GLY A 493 -4.28 -17.36 -15.13
N LEU A 494 -5.31 -18.01 -14.61
CA LEU A 494 -6.04 -17.55 -13.43
C LEU A 494 -5.21 -17.72 -12.14
N ALA A 495 -4.57 -18.88 -11.96
CA ALA A 495 -3.69 -19.15 -10.82
C ALA A 495 -2.50 -18.19 -10.79
N VAL A 496 -1.94 -17.88 -11.96
CA VAL A 496 -0.86 -16.91 -12.12
C VAL A 496 -1.35 -15.49 -11.86
N THR A 497 -2.51 -15.11 -12.40
CA THR A 497 -3.07 -13.77 -12.15
C THR A 497 -3.35 -13.57 -10.65
N VAL A 498 -3.92 -14.58 -9.99
CA VAL A 498 -4.09 -14.59 -8.53
C VAL A 498 -2.75 -14.49 -7.84
N GLY A 499 -1.76 -15.29 -8.23
CA GLY A 499 -0.41 -15.28 -7.67
C GLY A 499 0.25 -13.91 -7.77
N VAL A 500 0.21 -13.27 -8.93
CA VAL A 500 0.77 -11.93 -9.18
C VAL A 500 0.02 -10.85 -8.42
N LEU A 501 -1.33 -10.90 -8.38
CA LEU A 501 -2.12 -9.95 -7.61
C LEU A 501 -1.82 -10.05 -6.11
N PHE A 502 -1.70 -11.27 -5.60
CA PHE A 502 -1.32 -11.49 -4.21
C PHE A 502 0.14 -11.16 -3.93
N GLY A 503 1.07 -11.50 -4.81
CA GLY A 503 2.49 -11.17 -4.68
C GLY A 503 2.74 -9.66 -4.71
N GLY A 504 2.07 -8.94 -5.60
CA GLY A 504 2.08 -7.48 -5.63
C GLY A 504 1.46 -6.88 -4.36
N PHE A 505 0.37 -7.48 -3.86
CA PHE A 505 -0.26 -7.05 -2.61
C PHE A 505 0.60 -7.33 -1.37
N THR A 506 1.19 -8.52 -1.24
CA THR A 506 2.08 -8.87 -0.11
C THR A 506 3.35 -8.03 -0.14
N SER A 507 3.90 -7.75 -1.33
CA SER A 507 5.03 -6.84 -1.50
C SER A 507 4.68 -5.39 -1.13
N SER A 508 3.47 -4.94 -1.49
CA SER A 508 2.96 -3.64 -1.06
C SER A 508 2.79 -3.61 0.46
N LEU A 509 2.16 -4.62 1.06
CA LEU A 509 2.05 -4.77 2.51
C LEU A 509 3.42 -4.81 3.19
N GLY A 510 4.41 -5.48 2.59
CA GLY A 510 5.76 -5.59 3.14
C GLY A 510 6.49 -4.26 3.10
N SER A 511 6.35 -3.50 2.02
CA SER A 511 6.89 -2.14 1.89
C SER A 511 6.25 -1.20 2.92
N LEU A 512 4.94 -1.32 3.10
CA LEU A 512 4.16 -0.50 4.02
C LEU A 512 4.43 -0.87 5.49
N GLN A 513 4.55 -2.16 5.82
CA GLN A 513 5.01 -2.63 7.13
C GLN A 513 6.46 -2.24 7.40
N GLY A 514 7.32 -2.23 6.39
CA GLY A 514 8.68 -1.69 6.51
C GLY A 514 8.70 -0.20 6.84
N MET A 515 7.74 0.56 6.32
CA MET A 515 7.56 1.98 6.64
C MET A 515 6.94 2.20 8.04
N SER A 516 6.02 1.33 8.49
CA SER A 516 5.28 1.48 9.75
C SER A 516 5.94 0.79 10.96
N GLY A 517 6.71 -0.27 10.70
CA GLY A 517 7.30 -1.20 11.67
C GLY A 517 8.77 -0.94 11.96
N GLY A 518 9.36 0.10 11.35
CA GLY A 518 10.60 0.66 11.87
C GLY A 518 10.33 1.12 13.29
N ASP A 519 10.75 0.32 14.28
CA ASP A 519 10.81 0.76 15.66
C ASP A 519 11.44 2.16 15.64
N PRO A 520 10.78 3.22 16.12
CA PRO A 520 11.34 4.58 16.07
C PRO A 520 12.69 4.67 16.80
N ASP A 521 13.03 3.64 17.59
CA ASP A 521 14.30 3.48 18.25
C ASP A 521 15.36 2.70 17.44
N GLY A 522 15.09 2.28 16.20
CA GLY A 522 16.08 1.68 15.29
C GLY A 522 16.52 0.25 15.64
N TYR A 523 15.93 -0.38 16.65
CA TYR A 523 16.39 -1.65 17.21
C TYR A 523 15.92 -2.91 16.48
N GLU A 524 14.96 -2.82 15.56
CA GLU A 524 14.44 -3.98 14.86
C GLU A 524 14.58 -3.81 13.33
N HIS A 525 15.80 -4.09 12.84
CA HIS A 525 15.99 -4.72 11.54
C HIS A 525 15.79 -6.25 11.62
N SER A 526 15.18 -6.77 12.70
CA SER A 526 14.52 -8.05 12.57
C SER A 526 13.49 -7.82 11.50
N GLY A 527 13.78 -8.29 10.27
CA GLY A 527 12.77 -8.39 9.24
C GLY A 527 11.61 -9.05 9.94
N THR A 528 10.56 -8.29 10.23
CA THR A 528 9.34 -8.82 10.82
C THR A 528 8.89 -9.74 9.72
N ALA A 529 9.32 -11.00 9.80
CA ALA A 529 9.05 -12.01 8.82
C ALA A 529 7.55 -11.93 8.71
N GLN A 530 7.07 -11.45 7.56
CA GLN A 530 5.64 -11.26 7.38
C GLN A 530 5.01 -12.53 7.88
N PRO A 531 4.11 -12.44 8.87
CA PRO A 531 3.73 -13.61 9.61
C PRO A 531 3.26 -14.64 8.59
N LEU A 532 3.90 -15.81 8.60
CA LEU A 532 3.93 -16.75 7.47
C LEU A 532 2.51 -17.08 6.95
N TRP A 533 1.49 -16.97 7.80
CA TRP A 533 0.10 -17.16 7.41
C TRP A 533 -0.43 -16.11 6.41
N LEU A 534 0.07 -14.87 6.39
CA LEU A 534 -0.34 -13.85 5.41
C LEU A 534 0.07 -14.22 3.99
N THR A 535 1.18 -14.92 3.82
CA THR A 535 1.61 -15.44 2.52
C THR A 535 1.00 -16.82 2.25
N LEU A 536 0.93 -17.69 3.26
CA LEU A 536 0.40 -19.05 3.09
C LEU A 536 -1.10 -19.11 2.87
N VAL A 537 -1.93 -18.31 3.56
CA VAL A 537 -3.40 -18.41 3.45
C VAL A 537 -3.88 -18.16 2.02
N PRO A 538 -3.45 -17.08 1.33
CA PRO A 538 -3.74 -16.88 -0.08
C PRO A 538 -3.30 -18.02 -0.99
N VAL A 539 -2.07 -18.51 -0.79
CA VAL A 539 -1.49 -19.59 -1.61
C VAL A 539 -2.27 -20.88 -1.41
N ILE A 540 -2.56 -21.25 -0.15
CA ILE A 540 -3.37 -22.42 0.19
C ILE A 540 -4.76 -22.29 -0.40
N PHE A 541 -5.43 -21.15 -0.21
CA PHE A 541 -6.80 -20.96 -0.69
C PHE A 541 -6.87 -20.93 -2.22
N GLY A 542 -5.95 -20.23 -2.89
CA GLY A 542 -5.80 -20.25 -4.34
C GLY A 542 -5.50 -21.64 -4.89
N THR A 543 -4.61 -22.39 -4.24
CA THR A 543 -4.30 -23.78 -4.59
C THR A 543 -5.50 -24.68 -4.39
N MET A 544 -6.23 -24.55 -3.27
CA MET A 544 -7.45 -25.32 -3.01
C MET A 544 -8.52 -25.06 -4.08
N MET A 545 -8.71 -23.80 -4.47
CA MET A 545 -9.66 -23.44 -5.54
C MET A 545 -9.22 -23.97 -6.91
N ALA A 546 -7.91 -23.96 -7.22
CA ALA A 546 -7.36 -24.56 -8.42
C ALA A 546 -7.43 -26.11 -8.42
N CYS A 547 -7.39 -26.73 -7.24
CA CYS A 547 -7.47 -28.18 -7.06
C CYS A 547 -8.91 -28.71 -7.04
N LEU A 548 -9.90 -27.89 -6.68
CA LEU A 548 -11.31 -28.30 -6.61
C LEU A 548 -11.82 -28.97 -7.92
N PRO A 549 -11.53 -28.45 -9.13
CA PRO A 549 -11.86 -29.10 -10.39
C PRO A 549 -11.18 -30.45 -10.59
N LEU A 550 -9.91 -30.55 -10.23
CA LEU A 550 -9.12 -31.77 -10.37
C LEU A 550 -9.65 -32.85 -9.43
N LEU A 551 -10.00 -32.47 -8.20
CA LEU A 551 -10.66 -33.35 -7.25
C LEU A 551 -12.02 -33.81 -7.80
N MET A 552 -12.81 -32.90 -8.37
CA MET A 552 -14.10 -33.24 -8.98
C MET A 552 -13.94 -34.24 -10.15
N LEU A 553 -12.95 -34.02 -11.02
CA LEU A 553 -12.61 -34.94 -12.11
C LEU A 553 -12.18 -36.32 -11.58
N ALA A 554 -11.33 -36.35 -10.56
CA ALA A 554 -10.86 -37.58 -9.93
C ALA A 554 -12.03 -38.36 -9.33
N LEU A 555 -12.92 -37.68 -8.59
CA LEU A 555 -14.13 -38.29 -8.02
C LEU A 555 -15.04 -38.88 -9.10
N PHE A 556 -15.32 -38.14 -10.17
CA PHE A 556 -16.12 -38.69 -11.27
C PHE A 556 -15.45 -39.85 -11.97
N ALA A 557 -14.13 -39.83 -12.13
CA ALA A 557 -13.40 -40.97 -12.69
C ALA A 557 -13.51 -42.21 -11.79
N LEU A 558 -13.40 -42.02 -10.47
CA LEU A 558 -13.56 -43.07 -9.46
C LEU A 558 -14.98 -43.65 -9.48
N PHE A 559 -16.01 -42.80 -9.40
CA PHE A 559 -17.40 -43.24 -9.50
C PHE A 559 -17.72 -43.91 -10.83
N SER A 560 -17.15 -43.41 -11.94
CA SER A 560 -17.31 -44.05 -13.25
C SER A 560 -16.77 -45.48 -13.24
N ARG A 561 -15.59 -45.69 -12.65
CA ARG A 561 -15.00 -47.03 -12.49
C ARG A 561 -15.87 -47.92 -11.61
N MET A 562 -16.33 -47.43 -10.46
CA MET A 562 -17.20 -48.19 -9.55
C MET A 562 -18.51 -48.61 -10.23
N LEU A 563 -19.10 -47.70 -11.02
CA LEU A 563 -20.33 -47.94 -11.76
C LEU A 563 -20.11 -48.67 -13.10
N LYS A 564 -18.88 -49.08 -13.41
CA LYS A 564 -18.48 -49.73 -14.68
C LYS A 564 -18.87 -48.92 -15.94
N ILE A 565 -18.92 -47.60 -15.82
CA ILE A 565 -19.14 -46.67 -16.93
C ILE A 565 -17.76 -46.23 -17.45
N PRO A 566 -17.56 -46.08 -18.77
CA PRO A 566 -16.32 -45.51 -19.30
C PRO A 566 -16.02 -44.17 -18.63
N VAL A 567 -14.82 -44.04 -18.05
CA VAL A 567 -14.39 -42.85 -17.29
C VAL A 567 -14.67 -41.55 -18.02
N ALA A 568 -14.38 -41.50 -19.33
CA ALA A 568 -14.62 -40.30 -20.12
C ALA A 568 -16.10 -39.92 -20.21
N ALA A 569 -17.00 -40.90 -20.35
CA ALA A 569 -18.44 -40.66 -20.40
C ALA A 569 -18.98 -40.22 -19.03
N GLY A 570 -18.53 -40.86 -17.94
CA GLY A 570 -18.99 -40.50 -16.61
C GLY A 570 -18.43 -39.16 -16.11
N VAL A 571 -17.16 -38.83 -16.41
CA VAL A 571 -16.59 -37.49 -16.17
C VAL A 571 -17.36 -36.42 -16.94
N THR A 572 -17.62 -36.63 -18.23
CA THR A 572 -18.33 -35.64 -19.07
C THR A 572 -19.77 -35.43 -18.62
N ARG A 573 -20.48 -36.51 -18.24
CA ARG A 573 -21.85 -36.41 -17.72
C ARG A 573 -21.90 -35.82 -16.32
N GLY A 574 -20.96 -36.19 -15.45
CA GLY A 574 -20.86 -35.70 -14.07
C GLY A 574 -20.54 -34.20 -14.01
N THR A 575 -19.53 -33.77 -14.75
CA THR A 575 -19.17 -32.34 -14.86
C THR A 575 -20.34 -31.51 -15.38
N ARG A 576 -20.98 -31.94 -16.48
CA ARG A 576 -22.17 -31.25 -17.01
C ARG A 576 -23.33 -31.18 -16.02
N SER A 577 -23.55 -32.21 -15.20
CA SER A 577 -24.70 -32.26 -14.30
C SER A 577 -24.48 -31.50 -13.00
N ILE A 578 -23.24 -31.40 -12.51
CA ILE A 578 -22.90 -30.79 -11.22
C ILE A 578 -22.34 -29.37 -11.36
N ALA A 579 -21.73 -29.01 -12.49
CA ALA A 579 -21.08 -27.71 -12.59
C ALA A 579 -22.03 -26.52 -12.44
N VAL A 580 -23.26 -26.58 -12.96
CA VAL A 580 -24.25 -25.50 -12.76
C VAL A 580 -24.68 -25.43 -11.29
N PRO A 581 -25.11 -26.52 -10.62
CA PRO A 581 -25.35 -26.50 -9.18
C PRO A 581 -24.16 -25.98 -8.35
N LEU A 582 -22.93 -26.40 -8.69
CA LEU A 582 -21.71 -25.96 -8.02
C LEU A 582 -21.46 -24.47 -8.23
N ALA A 583 -21.58 -23.97 -9.46
CA ALA A 583 -21.46 -22.55 -9.78
C ALA A 583 -22.50 -21.73 -9.01
N CYS A 584 -23.76 -22.20 -8.94
CA CYS A 584 -24.79 -21.55 -8.14
C CYS A 584 -24.45 -21.55 -6.64
N LEU A 585 -23.94 -22.67 -6.10
CA LEU A 585 -23.50 -22.75 -4.70
C LEU A 585 -22.36 -21.75 -4.43
N LEU A 586 -21.31 -21.76 -5.26
CA LEU A 586 -20.19 -20.84 -5.15
C LEU A 586 -20.63 -19.38 -5.27
N LEU A 587 -21.61 -19.09 -6.13
CA LEU A 587 -22.15 -17.74 -6.33
C LEU A 587 -22.99 -17.28 -5.13
N LEU A 588 -23.71 -18.19 -4.47
CA LEU A 588 -24.36 -17.90 -3.18
C LEU A 588 -23.33 -17.67 -2.07
N THR A 589 -22.27 -18.50 -2.01
CA THR A 589 -21.15 -18.31 -1.07
C THR A 589 -20.44 -16.98 -1.32
N TRP A 590 -20.20 -16.62 -2.58
CA TRP A 590 -19.64 -15.33 -2.98
C TRP A 590 -20.54 -14.18 -2.52
N GLY A 591 -21.84 -14.23 -2.78
CA GLY A 591 -22.74 -13.17 -2.34
C GLY A 591 -22.81 -13.02 -0.81
N ALA A 592 -22.79 -14.13 -0.06
CA ALA A 592 -22.71 -14.10 1.40
C ALA A 592 -21.39 -13.50 1.90
N SER A 593 -20.26 -13.90 1.29
CA SER A 593 -18.93 -13.36 1.61
C SER A 593 -18.82 -11.87 1.26
N LEU A 594 -19.42 -11.46 0.13
CA LEU A 594 -19.49 -10.09 -0.33
C LEU A 594 -20.16 -9.17 0.70
N PHE A 595 -21.25 -9.60 1.36
CA PHE A 595 -21.87 -8.83 2.44
C PHE A 595 -20.93 -8.61 3.63
N ASN A 596 -20.17 -9.64 4.02
CA ASN A 596 -19.18 -9.49 5.08
C ASN A 596 -18.06 -8.52 4.68
N THR A 597 -17.55 -8.66 3.45
CA THR A 597 -16.56 -7.73 2.90
C THR A 597 -17.09 -6.30 2.86
N LEU A 598 -18.34 -6.09 2.45
CA LEU A 598 -18.98 -4.77 2.44
C LEU A 598 -19.10 -4.15 3.83
N ARG A 599 -19.39 -4.95 4.86
CA ARG A 599 -19.43 -4.48 6.24
C ARG A 599 -18.04 -3.98 6.68
N HIS A 600 -17.00 -4.75 6.40
CA HIS A 600 -15.61 -4.34 6.70
C HIS A 600 -15.20 -3.12 5.88
N GLU A 601 -15.59 -3.06 4.61
CA GLU A 601 -15.32 -1.95 3.70
C GLU A 601 -15.93 -0.64 4.21
N ASN A 602 -17.21 -0.66 4.57
CA ASN A 602 -17.91 0.52 5.10
C ASN A 602 -17.33 0.97 6.44
N ALA A 603 -16.98 0.03 7.33
CA ALA A 603 -16.32 0.34 8.59
C ALA A 603 -14.94 0.97 8.37
N ALA A 604 -14.17 0.46 7.39
CA ALA A 604 -12.87 1.00 7.03
C ALA A 604 -12.99 2.41 6.41
N ILE A 605 -13.95 2.63 5.51
CA ILE A 605 -14.22 3.96 4.92
C ILE A 605 -14.63 4.95 6.01
N ALA A 606 -15.50 4.57 6.93
CA ALA A 606 -15.91 5.42 8.03
C ALA A 606 -14.73 5.80 8.93
N GLU A 607 -13.87 4.84 9.28
CA GLU A 607 -12.66 5.11 10.04
C GLU A 607 -11.70 6.03 9.27
N MET A 608 -11.49 5.81 7.98
CA MET A 608 -10.61 6.66 7.16
C MET A 608 -11.14 8.10 7.06
N LYS A 609 -12.46 8.28 6.89
CA LYS A 609 -13.09 9.62 6.91
C LYS A 609 -12.86 10.28 8.27
N ARG A 610 -13.07 9.54 9.36
CA ARG A 610 -12.79 10.02 10.72
C ARG A 610 -11.32 10.38 10.92
N ILE A 611 -10.37 9.55 10.49
CA ILE A 611 -8.93 9.84 10.51
C ILE A 611 -8.61 11.13 9.75
N ALA A 612 -9.26 11.35 8.59
CA ALA A 612 -9.07 12.56 7.81
C ALA A 612 -9.67 13.82 8.45
N GLU A 613 -10.68 13.67 9.30
CA GLU A 613 -11.34 14.77 10.01
C GLU A 613 -10.63 15.14 11.32
N ILE A 614 -10.29 14.15 12.17
CA ILE A 614 -9.78 14.39 13.53
C ILE A 614 -8.29 14.09 13.70
N GLY A 615 -7.65 13.51 12.69
CA GLY A 615 -6.25 13.07 12.73
C GLY A 615 -6.06 11.60 13.10
N GLU A 616 -5.04 11.00 12.53
CA GLU A 616 -4.58 9.63 12.73
C GLU A 616 -4.18 9.37 14.19
N LEU A 617 -3.33 10.22 14.78
CA LEU A 617 -2.85 10.05 16.16
C LEU A 617 -3.99 10.01 17.18
N ARG A 618 -4.90 10.98 17.07
CA ARG A 618 -6.08 11.06 17.93
C ARG A 618 -6.96 9.82 17.75
N THR A 619 -7.17 9.39 16.50
CA THR A 619 -7.95 8.19 16.22
C THR A 619 -7.33 6.94 16.84
N ILE A 620 -6.00 6.78 16.72
CA ILE A 620 -5.26 5.66 17.31
C ILE A 620 -5.32 5.68 18.85
N ALA A 621 -5.23 6.87 19.46
CA ALA A 621 -5.38 7.04 20.90
C ALA A 621 -6.78 6.63 21.38
N GLU A 622 -7.84 7.10 20.70
CA GLU A 622 -9.23 6.75 21.01
C GLU A 622 -9.48 5.24 20.88
N VAL A 623 -8.96 4.60 19.82
CA VAL A 623 -9.08 3.14 19.64
C VAL A 623 -8.32 2.35 20.72
N SER A 624 -7.17 2.85 21.17
CA SER A 624 -6.37 2.20 22.21
C SER A 624 -6.76 2.56 23.65
N GLY A 625 -7.80 3.39 23.83
CA GLY A 625 -8.24 3.87 25.14
C GLY A 625 -7.18 4.71 25.87
N GLN A 626 -6.30 5.39 25.14
CA GLN A 626 -5.28 6.27 25.70
C GLN A 626 -5.73 7.74 25.54
N PRO A 627 -5.34 8.65 26.46
CA PRO A 627 -5.62 10.08 26.31
C PRO A 627 -4.87 10.67 25.11
N TYR A 628 -5.46 11.69 24.47
CA TYR A 628 -4.80 12.52 23.46
C TYR A 628 -5.22 14.00 23.62
N PRO A 629 -4.26 14.96 23.66
CA PRO A 629 -2.81 14.75 23.63
C PRO A 629 -2.33 13.91 24.84
N PRO A 630 -1.23 13.15 24.68
CA PRO A 630 -0.74 12.21 25.70
C PRO A 630 -0.20 12.88 26.96
#